data_AF-A0AAJ4JPM7-F1
#
_entry.id   AF-A0AAJ4JPM7-F1
#
_cell.length_a   1.000
_cell.length_b   1.000
_cell.length_c   1.000
_cell.angle_alpha   90.00
_cell.angle_beta   90.00
_cell.angle_gamma   90.00
#
_symmetry.space_group_name_H-M   'P 1'
#
loop_
_entity.id
_entity.type
_entity.pdbx_description
1 polymer ?
#
loop_
_entity_poly.entity_id
_entity_poly.type
_entity_poly.pdbx_seq_one_letter_code
_entity_poly.pdbx_strand_id
1 'polypeptide(L)'
;MTKQKWIWLTLIALLVCTIPGIVERWQTETKNNTYEIAVPYQEIEQLATENGDVNTDDILSSLKEAGLTTVSISPISLKWLENQDIITIYNEQEINNALRFNNQQAVHSNKKGYYFSQPKESYFNKLIKDNLQPSSVTINGQAFYFIEREKDLLSKNIAYNKETIEQVERHGFHYMFRVENASPTWNQKSVNELIKLNEAYTSNILFYGQDVIGYPHMDNVKEWTNQLIDAGYHFYSIEFSHQKGLQTIARTTDYSTIRLHSIHLNNKTLPENIDQAVRAVKERNIRSIFFHIPTNEPDKSLKQTNTFITGVHDGLARNYQQGIPIPFKEISTPIWMQVIIFITGILFTGLASSMLLNRKYTAASFIFMTILALAYFMTQKLFLMQGFALIIAIIAPIFAVLSTINKGDGRLLSITLQFLKALSITFIGIIIVIGLLNGNAFMSGFEVFRGVKLVYIIPILFIGGLLFWREALKLLHVPVKYWHLLVIFILGVVGFYYITRTGNSANVSEMEMMIRSKLEEWLYVRPRTKEFLIGFPFYLSAIYVISTNRLLGKLMLIPGIIGFLSVMNTFTHIHIPLHISLLRTTYSIGIGYLIGLLLILIYRKSAPFIENYYRKRWT
;
A
#
# COMPACT_ATOMS: atom_id res chain seq x y z
N MET A 1 -33.34 -31.75 2.59
CA MET A 1 -31.91 -31.83 3.00
C MET A 1 -30.97 -32.29 1.87
N THR A 2 -31.37 -33.19 0.96
CA THR A 2 -30.55 -33.67 -0.16
C THR A 2 -30.19 -32.58 -1.20
N LYS A 3 -31.13 -31.71 -1.58
CA LYS A 3 -30.88 -30.61 -2.55
C LYS A 3 -29.79 -29.62 -2.10
N GLN A 4 -29.67 -29.33 -0.80
CA GLN A 4 -28.63 -28.43 -0.29
C GLN A 4 -27.23 -29.06 -0.31
N LYS A 5 -27.11 -30.39 -0.13
CA LYS A 5 -25.82 -31.09 -0.19
C LYS A 5 -25.22 -31.03 -1.60
N TRP A 6 -26.05 -31.20 -2.63
CA TRP A 6 -25.61 -31.09 -4.03
C TRP A 6 -25.08 -29.69 -4.37
N ILE A 7 -25.74 -28.62 -3.89
CA ILE A 7 -25.27 -27.26 -4.16
C ILE A 7 -23.91 -27.02 -3.48
N TRP A 8 -23.68 -27.52 -2.26
CA TRP A 8 -22.36 -27.45 -1.62
C TRP A 8 -21.29 -28.24 -2.40
N LEU A 9 -21.61 -29.43 -2.90
CA LEU A 9 -20.69 -30.22 -3.73
C LEU A 9 -20.34 -29.50 -5.03
N THR A 10 -21.34 -28.94 -5.72
CA THR A 10 -21.13 -28.14 -6.93
C THR A 10 -20.27 -26.91 -6.64
N LEU A 11 -20.54 -26.21 -5.54
CA LEU A 11 -19.76 -25.04 -5.13
C LEU A 11 -18.30 -25.41 -4.90
N ILE A 12 -18.05 -26.49 -4.15
CA ILE A 12 -16.68 -26.97 -3.90
C ILE A 12 -15.99 -27.37 -5.20
N ALA A 13 -16.68 -28.08 -6.11
CA ALA A 13 -16.13 -28.46 -7.40
C ALA A 13 -15.72 -27.24 -8.24
N LEU A 14 -16.57 -26.20 -8.28
CA LEU A 14 -16.27 -24.95 -8.99
C LEU A 14 -15.08 -24.21 -8.36
N LEU A 15 -14.96 -24.19 -7.03
CA LEU A 15 -13.80 -23.62 -6.35
C LEU A 15 -12.51 -24.38 -6.64
N VAL A 16 -12.57 -25.71 -6.77
CA VAL A 16 -11.39 -26.50 -7.15
C VAL A 16 -10.90 -26.10 -8.54
N CYS A 17 -11.81 -25.82 -9.48
CA CYS A 17 -11.46 -25.31 -10.80
C CYS A 17 -10.79 -23.92 -10.77
N THR A 18 -10.90 -23.16 -9.67
CA THR A 18 -10.29 -21.82 -9.53
C THR A 18 -8.95 -21.84 -8.77
N ILE A 19 -8.49 -23.01 -8.33
CA ILE A 19 -7.17 -23.16 -7.69
C ILE A 19 -6.01 -22.74 -8.60
N PRO A 20 -5.98 -23.08 -9.91
CA PRO A 20 -4.83 -22.75 -10.76
C PRO A 20 -4.44 -21.27 -10.76
N GLY A 21 -5.40 -20.35 -10.88
CA GLY A 21 -5.08 -18.90 -10.87
C GLY A 21 -4.68 -18.35 -9.49
N ILE A 22 -5.10 -19.01 -8.39
CA ILE A 22 -4.61 -18.67 -7.05
C ILE A 22 -3.16 -19.15 -6.88
N VAL A 23 -2.84 -20.34 -7.43
CA VAL A 23 -1.48 -20.89 -7.43
C VAL A 23 -0.57 -20.04 -8.31
N GLU A 24 -1.02 -19.61 -9.49
CA GLU A 24 -0.28 -18.70 -10.36
C GLU A 24 0.06 -17.41 -9.64
N ARG A 25 -0.93 -16.79 -8.97
CA ARG A 25 -0.68 -15.62 -8.12
C ARG A 25 0.34 -15.91 -7.03
N TRP A 26 0.18 -17.01 -6.30
CA TRP A 26 1.13 -17.39 -5.25
C TRP A 26 2.55 -17.49 -5.80
N GLN A 27 2.73 -18.13 -6.95
CA GLN A 27 4.04 -18.27 -7.60
C GLN A 27 4.59 -16.92 -8.04
N THR A 28 3.76 -16.05 -8.63
CA THR A 28 4.17 -14.71 -9.07
C THR A 28 4.58 -13.83 -7.89
N GLU A 29 3.85 -13.89 -6.76
CA GLU A 29 4.21 -13.16 -5.54
C GLU A 29 5.47 -13.70 -4.85
N THR A 30 5.65 -15.02 -4.82
CA THR A 30 6.80 -15.66 -4.15
C THR A 30 8.09 -15.59 -4.96
N LYS A 31 8.00 -15.64 -6.29
CA LYS A 31 9.16 -15.47 -7.18
C LYS A 31 9.64 -14.03 -7.25
N ASN A 32 8.76 -13.05 -7.07
CA ASN A 32 9.15 -11.65 -7.01
C ASN A 32 9.68 -11.35 -5.62
N ASN A 33 10.93 -11.70 -5.33
CA ASN A 33 11.60 -11.47 -4.04
C ASN A 33 12.88 -10.62 -4.15
N THR A 34 13.14 -10.07 -5.33
CA THR A 34 14.26 -9.15 -5.56
C THR A 34 13.92 -7.77 -5.03
N TYR A 35 14.78 -7.18 -4.21
CA TYR A 35 14.58 -5.83 -3.70
C TYR A 35 15.84 -4.98 -3.88
N GLU A 36 15.63 -3.67 -3.89
CA GLU A 36 16.70 -2.68 -3.88
C GLU A 36 16.52 -1.69 -2.73
N ILE A 37 17.64 -1.09 -2.32
CA ILE A 37 17.70 0.07 -1.44
C ILE A 37 18.29 1.21 -2.26
N ALA A 38 17.59 2.33 -2.30
CA ALA A 38 17.89 3.48 -3.13
C ALA A 38 18.01 4.78 -2.32
N VAL A 39 18.96 5.62 -2.73
CA VAL A 39 19.21 6.94 -2.13
C VAL A 39 19.44 7.99 -3.23
N PRO A 40 19.07 9.27 -3.04
CA PRO A 40 19.43 10.35 -3.96
C PRO A 40 20.93 10.60 -4.01
N TYR A 41 21.48 10.65 -5.23
CA TYR A 41 22.87 11.04 -5.45
C TYR A 41 23.18 12.43 -4.88
N GLN A 42 22.24 13.36 -5.02
CA GLN A 42 22.35 14.73 -4.54
C GLN A 42 22.55 14.81 -3.00
N GLU A 43 21.99 13.85 -2.25
CA GLU A 43 22.18 13.80 -0.80
C GLU A 43 23.55 13.22 -0.43
N ILE A 44 24.09 12.32 -1.27
CA ILE A 44 25.46 11.82 -1.13
C ILE A 44 26.46 12.96 -1.40
N GLU A 45 26.27 13.73 -2.47
CA GLU A 45 27.10 14.90 -2.77
C GLU A 45 27.04 15.94 -1.66
N GLN A 46 25.84 16.27 -1.17
CA GLN A 46 25.68 17.21 -0.06
C GLN A 46 26.46 16.73 1.18
N LEU A 47 26.39 15.44 1.49
CA LEU A 47 27.11 14.86 2.61
C LEU A 47 28.63 14.95 2.43
N ALA A 48 29.15 14.76 1.20
CA ALA A 48 30.57 14.92 0.89
C ALA A 48 31.03 16.38 1.07
N THR A 49 30.27 17.33 0.52
CA THR A 49 30.59 18.76 0.62
C THR A 49 30.58 19.26 2.06
N GLU A 50 29.67 18.74 2.90
CA GLU A 50 29.58 19.11 4.32
C GLU A 50 30.66 18.44 5.19
N ASN A 51 31.13 17.24 4.85
CA ASN A 51 32.14 16.53 5.65
C ASN A 51 33.55 17.12 5.49
N GLY A 52 33.88 17.65 4.30
CA GLY A 52 35.17 18.29 4.00
C GLY A 52 36.39 17.33 3.96
N ASP A 53 36.39 16.28 4.77
CA ASP A 53 37.45 15.28 4.89
C ASP A 53 37.22 14.02 4.04
N VAL A 54 35.99 13.80 3.56
CA VAL A 54 35.57 12.58 2.84
C VAL A 54 34.96 12.97 1.49
N ASN A 55 35.46 12.40 0.40
CA ASN A 55 34.93 12.70 -0.93
C ASN A 55 33.73 11.81 -1.29
N THR A 56 33.07 12.10 -2.41
CA THR A 56 31.90 11.34 -2.88
C THR A 56 32.23 9.86 -3.15
N ASP A 57 33.42 9.54 -3.65
CA ASP A 57 33.84 8.16 -3.96
C ASP A 57 34.00 7.31 -2.68
N ASP A 58 34.52 7.89 -1.61
CA ASP A 58 34.67 7.24 -0.31
C ASP A 58 33.30 6.93 0.32
N ILE A 59 32.36 7.88 0.23
CA ILE A 59 30.98 7.68 0.70
C ILE A 59 30.27 6.61 -0.13
N LEU A 60 30.39 6.66 -1.46
CA LEU A 60 29.83 5.65 -2.35
C LEU A 60 30.37 4.25 -2.03
N SER A 61 31.68 4.13 -1.80
CA SER A 61 32.31 2.86 -1.40
C SER A 61 31.74 2.36 -0.06
N SER A 62 31.64 3.24 0.94
CA SER A 62 31.08 2.90 2.25
C SER A 62 29.62 2.43 2.17
N LEU A 63 28.80 3.11 1.37
CA LEU A 63 27.40 2.74 1.16
C LEU A 63 27.29 1.41 0.40
N LYS A 64 28.19 1.15 -0.56
CA LYS A 64 28.23 -0.12 -1.30
C LYS A 64 28.54 -1.28 -0.37
N GLU A 65 29.53 -1.13 0.51
CA GLU A 65 29.88 -2.12 1.54
C GLU A 65 28.73 -2.37 2.52
N ALA A 66 27.96 -1.34 2.87
CA ALA A 66 26.77 -1.48 3.71
C ALA A 66 25.62 -2.24 3.03
N GLY A 67 25.67 -2.43 1.71
CA GLY A 67 24.66 -3.14 0.91
C GLY A 67 23.68 -2.24 0.16
N LEU A 68 24.05 -0.98 -0.12
CA LEU A 68 23.28 -0.12 -1.02
C LEU A 68 23.35 -0.69 -2.46
N THR A 69 22.23 -0.68 -3.16
CA THR A 69 22.13 -1.29 -4.50
C THR A 69 21.97 -0.24 -5.59
N THR A 70 21.21 0.82 -5.33
CA THR A 70 20.74 1.74 -6.37
C THR A 70 20.93 3.19 -5.95
N VAL A 71 21.29 4.05 -6.89
CA VAL A 71 21.40 5.50 -6.69
C VAL A 71 20.42 6.21 -7.62
N SER A 72 19.63 7.14 -7.09
CA SER A 72 18.73 7.94 -7.92
C SER A 72 19.42 9.18 -8.45
N ILE A 73 19.36 9.33 -9.77
CA ILE A 73 20.02 10.38 -10.53
C ILE A 73 18.96 11.37 -10.98
N SER A 74 19.10 12.60 -10.52
CA SER A 74 18.31 13.72 -11.00
C SER A 74 19.04 14.41 -12.15
N PRO A 75 18.32 14.93 -13.14
CA PRO A 75 18.91 15.81 -14.13
C PRO A 75 19.39 17.12 -13.48
N ILE A 76 20.40 17.74 -14.08
CA ILE A 76 21.01 18.98 -13.61
C ILE A 76 20.21 20.19 -14.08
N SER A 77 20.16 21.21 -13.23
CA SER A 77 19.58 22.53 -13.53
C SER A 77 20.64 23.62 -13.44
N LEU A 78 20.36 24.83 -13.96
CA LEU A 78 21.26 25.97 -13.78
C LEU A 78 21.47 26.26 -12.29
N LYS A 79 20.42 26.13 -11.47
CA LYS A 79 20.52 26.34 -10.02
C LYS A 79 21.41 25.31 -9.35
N TRP A 80 21.38 24.05 -9.80
CA TRP A 80 22.30 23.02 -9.31
C TRP A 80 23.74 23.37 -9.67
N LEU A 81 24.02 23.77 -10.92
CA LEU A 81 25.36 24.20 -11.35
C LEU A 81 25.89 25.38 -10.55
N GLU A 82 25.02 26.32 -10.18
CA GLU A 82 25.39 27.44 -9.31
C GLU A 82 25.73 26.99 -7.89
N ASN A 83 24.94 26.08 -7.32
CA ASN A 83 25.19 25.55 -5.98
C ASN A 83 26.48 24.71 -5.90
N GLN A 84 26.97 24.20 -7.04
CA GLN A 84 28.25 23.49 -7.15
C GLN A 84 29.42 24.41 -7.52
N ASP A 85 29.22 25.74 -7.52
CA ASP A 85 30.22 26.74 -7.92
C ASP A 85 30.77 26.56 -9.36
N ILE A 86 30.06 25.81 -10.22
CA ILE A 86 30.45 25.57 -11.62
C ILE A 86 30.15 26.83 -12.46
N ILE A 87 29.05 27.50 -12.14
CA ILE A 87 28.66 28.78 -12.74
C ILE A 87 28.25 29.77 -11.65
N THR A 88 28.36 31.06 -11.94
CA THR A 88 27.75 32.11 -11.13
C THR A 88 26.65 32.76 -11.94
N ILE A 89 25.45 32.86 -11.38
CA ILE A 89 24.29 33.44 -12.06
C ILE A 89 24.06 34.85 -11.53
N TYR A 90 23.85 35.76 -12.46
CA TYR A 90 23.54 37.16 -12.19
C TYR A 90 22.24 37.53 -12.88
N ASN A 91 21.37 38.21 -12.15
CA ASN A 91 20.21 38.85 -12.75
C ASN A 91 20.57 40.23 -13.33
N GLU A 92 19.66 40.79 -14.13
CA GLU A 92 19.82 42.12 -14.73
C GLU A 92 20.17 43.21 -13.71
N GLN A 93 19.54 43.20 -12.53
CA GLN A 93 19.76 44.20 -11.50
C GLN A 93 21.15 44.08 -10.87
N GLU A 94 21.62 42.85 -10.64
CA GLU A 94 22.95 42.56 -10.09
C GLU A 94 24.05 42.99 -11.05
N ILE A 95 23.93 42.66 -12.35
CA ILE A 95 24.85 43.14 -13.38
C ILE A 95 24.83 44.67 -13.45
N ASN A 96 23.65 45.28 -13.50
CA ASN A 96 23.53 46.75 -13.59
C ASN A 96 24.10 47.45 -12.35
N ASN A 97 23.89 46.89 -11.15
CA ASN A 97 24.45 47.41 -9.91
C ASN A 97 25.98 47.26 -9.89
N ALA A 98 26.53 46.13 -10.34
CA ALA A 98 27.97 45.92 -10.44
C ALA A 98 28.63 46.91 -11.42
N LEU A 99 27.97 47.19 -12.56
CA LEU A 99 28.48 48.09 -13.59
C LEU A 99 28.44 49.58 -13.19
N ARG A 100 27.51 49.97 -12.31
CA ARG A 100 27.42 51.36 -11.79
C ARG A 100 28.69 51.83 -11.10
N PHE A 101 29.44 50.92 -10.48
CA PHE A 101 30.69 51.25 -9.78
C PHE A 101 31.92 51.30 -10.69
N ASN A 102 31.79 50.96 -11.98
CA ASN A 102 32.91 50.85 -12.92
C ASN A 102 32.93 51.90 -14.04
N ASN A 103 32.16 52.99 -13.92
CA ASN A 103 32.13 54.15 -14.83
C ASN A 103 31.85 53.83 -16.32
N GLN A 104 31.42 52.61 -16.65
CA GLN A 104 30.91 52.28 -17.98
C GLN A 104 29.40 52.54 -18.04
N GLN A 105 28.92 52.96 -19.21
CA GLN A 105 27.49 53.02 -19.50
C GLN A 105 26.87 51.68 -19.08
N ALA A 106 25.84 51.76 -18.22
CA ALA A 106 25.04 50.60 -17.86
C ALA A 106 24.79 49.81 -19.14
N VAL A 107 24.97 48.49 -19.11
CA VAL A 107 24.54 47.63 -20.21
C VAL A 107 23.03 47.82 -20.29
N HIS A 108 22.60 48.82 -21.07
CA HIS A 108 21.22 49.08 -21.46
C HIS A 108 20.82 47.98 -22.46
N SER A 109 21.08 46.73 -22.09
CA SER A 109 20.41 45.60 -22.68
C SER A 109 18.99 45.70 -22.16
N ASN A 110 18.09 46.19 -23.01
CA ASN A 110 16.64 46.15 -22.78
C ASN A 110 16.10 44.70 -22.65
N LYS A 111 16.99 43.70 -22.59
CA LYS A 111 16.68 42.27 -22.51
C LYS A 111 16.69 41.83 -21.06
N LYS A 112 15.49 41.52 -20.56
CA LYS A 112 15.29 40.94 -19.23
C LYS A 112 15.69 39.46 -19.27
N GLY A 113 16.72 39.08 -18.51
CA GLY A 113 17.26 37.72 -18.55
C GLY A 113 18.23 37.42 -17.42
N TYR A 114 18.88 36.27 -17.55
CA TYR A 114 19.95 35.82 -16.66
C TYR A 114 21.27 35.81 -17.41
N TYR A 115 22.31 36.30 -16.74
CA TYR A 115 23.70 36.22 -17.18
C TYR A 115 24.39 35.18 -16.32
N PHE A 116 25.17 34.29 -16.90
CA PHE A 116 25.93 33.32 -16.11
C PHE A 116 27.32 33.11 -16.68
N SER A 117 28.29 32.86 -15.81
CA SER A 117 29.68 32.63 -16.21
C SER A 117 29.79 31.40 -17.11
N GLN A 118 30.73 31.41 -18.04
CA GLN A 118 31.03 30.22 -18.82
C GLN A 118 31.71 29.18 -17.91
N PRO A 119 31.21 27.93 -17.87
CA PRO A 119 31.87 26.87 -17.12
C PRO A 119 33.31 26.70 -17.60
N LYS A 120 34.25 26.49 -16.66
CA LYS A 120 35.65 26.19 -17.00
C LYS A 120 35.78 24.82 -17.67
N GLU A 121 34.95 23.88 -17.27
CA GLU A 121 34.95 22.52 -17.79
C GLU A 121 34.23 22.42 -19.14
N SER A 122 34.88 21.75 -20.09
CA SER A 122 34.37 21.61 -21.46
C SER A 122 33.04 20.85 -21.52
N TYR A 123 32.85 19.87 -20.63
CA TYR A 123 31.63 19.08 -20.52
C TYR A 123 30.40 19.95 -20.23
N PHE A 124 30.41 20.69 -19.12
CA PHE A 124 29.30 21.58 -18.75
C PHE A 124 29.09 22.70 -19.78
N ASN A 125 30.17 23.21 -20.37
CA ASN A 125 30.08 24.22 -21.42
C ASN A 125 29.33 23.69 -22.66
N LYS A 126 29.63 22.47 -23.10
CA LYS A 126 28.93 21.82 -24.21
C LYS A 126 27.48 21.52 -23.86
N LEU A 127 27.22 20.98 -22.66
CA LEU A 127 25.88 20.63 -22.19
C LEU A 127 24.94 21.85 -22.17
N ILE A 128 25.42 22.99 -21.68
CA ILE A 128 24.66 24.25 -21.69
C ILE A 128 24.38 24.69 -23.14
N LYS A 129 25.39 24.67 -24.02
CA LYS A 129 25.22 25.08 -25.42
C LYS A 129 24.20 24.22 -26.16
N ASP A 130 24.29 22.91 -26.02
CA ASP A 130 23.45 21.96 -26.76
C ASP A 130 21.98 22.04 -26.32
N ASN A 131 21.72 22.26 -25.03
CA ASN A 131 20.37 22.22 -24.48
C ASN A 131 19.68 23.60 -24.37
N LEU A 132 20.44 24.64 -24.01
CA LEU A 132 19.92 25.99 -23.75
C LEU A 132 20.22 27.01 -24.85
N GLN A 133 21.22 26.76 -25.70
CA GLN A 133 21.61 27.63 -26.81
C GLN A 133 21.76 29.13 -26.40
N PRO A 134 22.55 29.45 -25.36
CA PRO A 134 22.65 30.81 -24.86
C PRO A 134 23.36 31.74 -25.85
N SER A 135 23.02 33.03 -25.79
CA SER A 135 23.79 34.07 -26.48
C SER A 135 25.08 34.37 -25.70
N SER A 136 26.22 34.55 -26.38
CA SER A 136 27.45 34.98 -25.70
C SER A 136 27.51 36.51 -25.61
N VAL A 137 27.80 37.04 -24.42
CA VAL A 137 27.91 38.48 -24.14
C VAL A 137 29.21 38.73 -23.39
N THR A 138 29.99 39.71 -23.83
CA THR A 138 31.23 40.10 -23.12
C THR A 138 30.95 41.34 -22.28
N ILE A 139 31.22 41.25 -20.98
CA ILE A 139 31.07 42.35 -20.01
C ILE A 139 32.43 42.56 -19.35
N ASN A 140 32.98 43.77 -19.48
CA ASN A 140 34.28 44.15 -18.93
C ASN A 140 35.43 43.16 -19.28
N GLY A 141 35.47 42.69 -20.53
CA GLY A 141 36.48 41.73 -21.01
C GLY A 141 36.26 40.27 -20.61
N GLN A 142 35.24 39.99 -19.79
CA GLN A 142 34.88 38.63 -19.38
C GLN A 142 33.66 38.14 -20.17
N ALA A 143 33.73 36.89 -20.65
CA ALA A 143 32.65 36.27 -21.42
C ALA A 143 31.59 35.66 -20.50
N PHE A 144 30.32 35.99 -20.77
CA PHE A 144 29.14 35.46 -20.12
C PHE A 144 28.20 34.83 -21.13
N TYR A 145 27.37 33.92 -20.65
CA TYR A 145 26.19 33.46 -21.37
C TYR A 145 24.96 34.24 -20.91
N PHE A 146 24.10 34.56 -21.87
CA PHE A 146 22.84 35.25 -21.66
C PHE A 146 21.68 34.41 -22.19
N ILE A 147 20.65 34.25 -21.36
CA ILE A 147 19.37 33.65 -21.74
C ILE A 147 18.25 34.59 -21.31
N GLU A 148 17.29 34.78 -22.21
CA GLU A 148 16.08 35.56 -21.93
C GLU A 148 15.27 34.94 -20.79
N ARG A 149 14.66 35.78 -19.96
CA ARG A 149 13.94 35.30 -18.77
C ARG A 149 12.73 34.47 -19.20
N GLU A 150 12.82 33.18 -18.96
CA GLU A 150 11.70 32.25 -19.02
C GLU A 150 11.23 31.89 -17.60
N LYS A 151 9.96 31.52 -17.46
CA LYS A 151 9.42 31.03 -16.18
C LYS A 151 10.18 29.78 -15.74
N ASP A 152 10.59 29.77 -14.46
CA ASP A 152 11.26 28.65 -13.78
C ASP A 152 12.58 28.18 -14.43
N LEU A 153 13.18 28.98 -15.34
CA LEU A 153 14.39 28.59 -16.09
C LEU A 153 15.53 28.07 -15.22
N LEU A 154 15.78 28.70 -14.07
CA LEU A 154 16.89 28.33 -13.19
C LEU A 154 16.71 26.94 -12.59
N SER A 155 15.48 26.56 -12.30
CA SER A 155 15.11 25.27 -11.71
C SER A 155 14.77 24.20 -12.74
N LYS A 156 14.70 24.54 -14.04
CA LYS A 156 14.41 23.56 -15.09
C LYS A 156 15.56 22.58 -15.24
N ASN A 157 15.19 21.33 -15.44
CA ASN A 157 16.12 20.27 -15.72
C ASN A 157 16.58 20.33 -17.18
N ILE A 158 17.91 20.35 -17.37
CA ILE A 158 18.56 20.57 -18.65
C ILE A 158 18.97 19.25 -19.29
N ALA A 159 19.68 18.41 -18.54
CA ALA A 159 20.22 17.14 -18.98
C ALA A 159 20.66 16.28 -17.79
N TYR A 160 20.94 15.00 -17.99
CA TYR A 160 21.58 14.14 -16.98
C TYR A 160 23.11 14.25 -17.06
N ASN A 161 23.76 14.28 -15.89
CA ASN A 161 25.22 14.29 -15.82
C ASN A 161 25.76 12.88 -16.13
N LYS A 162 26.49 12.75 -17.25
CA LYS A 162 27.10 11.48 -17.68
C LYS A 162 28.23 11.04 -16.76
N GLU A 163 29.02 11.98 -16.25
CA GLU A 163 30.11 11.68 -15.33
C GLU A 163 29.56 11.11 -14.00
N THR A 164 28.42 11.62 -13.54
CA THR A 164 27.70 11.06 -12.39
C THR A 164 27.22 9.64 -12.65
N ILE A 165 26.63 9.38 -13.83
CA ILE A 165 26.18 8.02 -14.20
C ILE A 165 27.38 7.07 -14.21
N GLU A 166 28.47 7.43 -14.88
CA GLU A 166 29.70 6.64 -14.96
C GLU A 166 30.34 6.42 -13.59
N GLN A 167 30.29 7.42 -12.69
CA GLN A 167 30.77 7.27 -11.31
C GLN A 167 29.94 6.23 -10.54
N VAL A 168 28.60 6.34 -10.60
CA VAL A 168 27.69 5.39 -9.96
C VAL A 168 27.90 3.96 -10.50
N GLU A 169 28.06 3.80 -11.81
CA GLU A 169 28.34 2.52 -12.45
C GLU A 169 29.70 1.93 -12.05
N ARG A 170 30.76 2.75 -11.96
CA ARG A 170 32.11 2.31 -11.54
C ARG A 170 32.12 1.73 -10.13
N HIS A 171 31.27 2.23 -9.24
CA HIS A 171 31.07 1.68 -7.88
C HIS A 171 30.12 0.46 -7.84
N GLY A 172 29.66 0.00 -9.01
CA GLY A 172 28.81 -1.18 -9.15
C GLY A 172 27.38 -0.96 -8.67
N PHE A 173 26.88 0.29 -8.67
CA PHE A 173 25.49 0.58 -8.37
C PHE A 173 24.63 0.52 -9.63
N HIS A 174 23.36 0.18 -9.43
CA HIS A 174 22.32 0.47 -10.40
C HIS A 174 21.90 1.94 -10.28
N TYR A 175 21.26 2.47 -11.31
CA TYR A 175 20.73 3.83 -11.26
C TYR A 175 19.26 3.88 -11.66
N MET A 176 18.55 4.82 -11.03
CA MET A 176 17.17 5.16 -11.39
C MET A 176 17.11 6.63 -11.79
N PHE A 177 16.44 6.92 -12.90
CA PHE A 177 16.31 8.29 -13.40
C PHE A 177 15.13 8.99 -12.77
N ARG A 178 15.35 10.20 -12.26
CA ARG A 178 14.28 11.05 -11.73
C ARG A 178 13.75 11.97 -12.81
N VAL A 179 12.46 11.84 -13.11
CA VAL A 179 11.83 12.57 -14.22
C VAL A 179 10.79 13.54 -13.68
N GLU A 180 10.95 14.83 -13.99
CA GLU A 180 9.95 15.85 -13.66
C GLU A 180 8.97 16.09 -14.81
N ASN A 181 7.84 16.71 -14.49
CA ASN A 181 6.92 17.22 -15.48
C ASN A 181 7.17 18.73 -15.72
N ALA A 182 7.61 19.06 -16.92
CA ALA A 182 7.86 20.42 -17.39
C ALA A 182 6.90 20.80 -18.55
N SER A 183 7.26 21.83 -19.33
CA SER A 183 6.49 22.16 -20.54
C SER A 183 6.65 21.07 -21.61
N PRO A 184 5.73 20.96 -22.59
CA PRO A 184 5.79 19.90 -23.59
C PRO A 184 7.10 19.80 -24.38
N THR A 185 7.72 20.95 -24.68
CA THR A 185 9.02 21.01 -25.37
C THR A 185 10.16 20.43 -24.52
N TRP A 186 10.20 20.76 -23.23
CA TRP A 186 11.20 20.26 -22.29
C TRP A 186 10.99 18.78 -21.96
N ASN A 187 9.73 18.35 -21.86
CA ASN A 187 9.40 16.95 -21.66
C ASN A 187 9.84 16.08 -22.85
N GLN A 188 9.58 16.51 -24.09
CA GLN A 188 10.05 15.77 -25.27
C GLN A 188 11.58 15.68 -25.33
N LYS A 189 12.30 16.77 -24.98
CA LYS A 189 13.77 16.74 -24.86
C LYS A 189 14.21 15.70 -23.82
N SER A 190 13.59 15.71 -22.64
CA SER A 190 13.91 14.78 -21.55
C SER A 190 13.65 13.32 -21.94
N VAL A 191 12.53 13.03 -22.61
CA VAL A 191 12.21 11.69 -23.12
C VAL A 191 13.23 11.24 -24.16
N ASN A 192 13.56 12.10 -25.13
CA ASN A 192 14.55 11.79 -26.16
C ASN A 192 15.95 11.54 -25.57
N GLU A 193 16.30 12.25 -24.50
CA GLU A 193 17.56 12.04 -23.78
C GLU A 193 17.56 10.69 -23.05
N LEU A 194 16.50 10.37 -22.30
CA LEU A 194 16.36 9.09 -21.62
C LEU A 194 16.47 7.91 -22.61
N ILE A 195 15.78 7.99 -23.75
CA ILE A 195 15.87 6.96 -24.79
C ILE A 195 17.31 6.74 -25.26
N LYS A 196 18.11 7.81 -25.37
CA LYS A 196 19.54 7.71 -25.73
C LYS A 196 20.42 7.17 -24.61
N LEU A 197 20.01 7.32 -23.35
CA LEU A 197 20.78 6.86 -22.20
C LEU A 197 20.54 5.37 -21.89
N ASN A 198 19.42 4.78 -22.34
CA ASN A 198 19.06 3.40 -22.00
C ASN A 198 19.69 2.32 -22.89
N GLU A 199 20.94 2.48 -23.34
CA GLU A 199 21.58 1.53 -24.26
C GLU A 199 21.71 0.10 -23.69
N ALA A 200 21.59 -0.07 -22.37
CA ALA A 200 21.73 -1.35 -21.67
C ALA A 200 20.43 -1.91 -21.02
N TYR A 201 19.27 -1.24 -21.13
CA TYR A 201 17.99 -1.69 -20.54
C TYR A 201 18.01 -1.96 -19.02
N THR A 202 18.87 -1.30 -18.26
CA THR A 202 19.10 -1.56 -16.82
C THR A 202 18.39 -0.58 -15.90
N SER A 203 17.73 0.45 -16.45
CA SER A 203 17.31 1.63 -15.69
C SER A 203 15.81 1.75 -15.56
N ASN A 204 15.36 2.26 -14.40
CA ASN A 204 13.95 2.49 -14.10
C ASN A 204 13.68 3.98 -13.83
N ILE A 205 12.43 4.40 -14.00
CA ILE A 205 12.00 5.80 -13.92
C ILE A 205 11.21 6.07 -12.66
N LEU A 206 11.67 7.05 -11.88
CA LEU A 206 10.98 7.59 -10.71
C LEU A 206 10.52 9.01 -10.99
N PHE A 207 9.21 9.25 -10.98
CA PHE A 207 8.70 10.61 -11.21
C PHE A 207 8.97 11.53 -10.01
N TYR A 208 9.36 12.77 -10.30
CA TYR A 208 9.59 13.84 -9.35
C TYR A 208 8.32 14.70 -9.18
N GLY A 209 8.06 15.16 -7.96
CA GLY A 209 6.94 16.07 -7.68
C GLY A 209 5.57 15.39 -7.66
N GLN A 210 4.52 16.19 -7.90
CA GLN A 210 3.12 15.78 -7.79
C GLN A 210 2.50 15.28 -9.09
N ASP A 211 3.17 15.50 -10.22
CA ASP A 211 2.63 15.24 -11.56
C ASP A 211 3.61 14.36 -12.35
N VAL A 212 3.09 13.39 -13.09
CA VAL A 212 3.91 12.60 -14.03
C VAL A 212 4.14 13.39 -15.32
N ILE A 213 5.19 13.01 -16.06
CA ILE A 213 5.50 13.64 -17.34
C ILE A 213 4.31 13.57 -18.31
N GLY A 214 3.92 14.71 -18.89
CA GLY A 214 2.78 14.82 -19.81
C GLY A 214 1.50 15.35 -19.20
N TYR A 215 1.37 15.33 -17.87
CA TYR A 215 0.21 15.92 -17.21
C TYR A 215 0.15 17.45 -17.45
N PRO A 216 -1.02 18.06 -17.67
CA PRO A 216 -2.39 17.50 -17.60
C PRO A 216 -2.89 16.81 -18.86
N HIS A 217 -2.12 16.80 -19.96
CA HIS A 217 -2.55 16.24 -21.24
C HIS A 217 -2.37 14.72 -21.27
N MET A 218 -3.45 13.97 -21.02
CA MET A 218 -3.41 12.51 -20.90
C MET A 218 -2.93 11.79 -22.16
N ASP A 219 -3.08 12.39 -23.33
CA ASP A 219 -2.56 11.83 -24.57
C ASP A 219 -1.03 11.91 -24.61
N ASN A 220 -0.43 13.02 -24.17
CA ASN A 220 1.02 13.14 -24.00
C ASN A 220 1.55 12.15 -22.95
N VAL A 221 0.82 11.97 -21.84
CA VAL A 221 1.18 10.97 -20.82
C VAL A 221 1.27 9.58 -21.45
N LYS A 222 0.28 9.18 -22.26
CA LYS A 222 0.28 7.87 -22.93
C LYS A 222 1.39 7.77 -23.97
N GLU A 223 1.55 8.78 -24.80
CA GLU A 223 2.56 8.80 -25.86
C GLU A 223 3.97 8.64 -25.31
N TRP A 224 4.35 9.46 -24.34
CA TRP A 224 5.68 9.38 -23.74
C TRP A 224 5.87 8.15 -22.87
N THR A 225 4.81 7.66 -22.23
CA THR A 225 4.85 6.36 -21.54
C THR A 225 5.21 5.25 -22.52
N ASN A 226 4.55 5.19 -23.70
CA ASN A 226 4.85 4.18 -24.71
C ASN A 226 6.29 4.30 -25.23
N GLN A 227 6.75 5.51 -25.55
CA GLN A 227 8.14 5.73 -26.01
C GLN A 227 9.17 5.23 -24.98
N LEU A 228 8.91 5.44 -23.69
CA LEU A 228 9.80 4.98 -22.62
C LEU A 228 9.71 3.46 -22.39
N ILE A 229 8.53 2.85 -22.53
CA ILE A 229 8.37 1.39 -22.47
C ILE A 229 9.08 0.71 -23.64
N ASP A 230 8.95 1.27 -24.85
CA ASP A 230 9.62 0.76 -26.06
C ASP A 230 11.14 0.85 -25.93
N ALA A 231 11.62 1.88 -25.21
CA ALA A 231 13.02 2.00 -24.79
C ALA A 231 13.39 1.07 -23.61
N GLY A 232 12.45 0.31 -23.06
CA GLY A 232 12.64 -0.70 -22.02
C GLY A 232 12.66 -0.18 -20.58
N TYR A 233 12.08 0.99 -20.31
CA TYR A 233 11.94 1.51 -18.96
C TYR A 233 10.75 0.91 -18.21
N HIS A 234 10.92 0.67 -16.90
CA HIS A 234 9.82 0.46 -15.96
C HIS A 234 9.62 1.68 -15.06
N PHE A 235 8.41 1.82 -14.50
CA PHE A 235 8.04 2.96 -13.68
C PHE A 235 7.86 2.60 -12.21
N TYR A 236 8.35 3.45 -11.32
CA TYR A 236 8.08 3.34 -9.90
C TYR A 236 6.73 3.97 -9.52
N SER A 237 6.07 3.38 -8.54
CA SER A 237 4.91 3.95 -7.86
C SER A 237 5.23 4.14 -6.37
N ILE A 238 5.15 5.38 -5.90
CA ILE A 238 5.46 5.72 -4.50
C ILE A 238 4.24 5.42 -3.63
N GLU A 239 4.41 4.57 -2.62
CA GLU A 239 3.36 4.23 -1.68
C GLU A 239 2.82 5.48 -0.94
N PHE A 240 1.50 5.58 -0.83
CA PHE A 240 0.76 6.70 -0.24
C PHE A 240 0.87 8.05 -0.98
N SER A 241 1.60 8.11 -2.09
CA SER A 241 1.64 9.28 -2.97
C SER A 241 0.61 9.16 -4.09
N HIS A 242 -0.12 10.24 -4.36
CA HIS A 242 -1.10 10.29 -5.45
C HIS A 242 -0.61 11.24 -6.54
N GLN A 243 0.38 10.80 -7.33
CA GLN A 243 0.87 11.58 -8.45
C GLN A 243 -0.19 11.67 -9.57
N LYS A 244 -0.48 12.88 -10.04
CA LYS A 244 -1.47 13.10 -11.09
C LYS A 244 -0.97 12.51 -12.41
N GLY A 245 -1.85 11.79 -13.10
CA GLY A 245 -1.54 11.09 -14.36
C GLY A 245 -0.93 9.69 -14.18
N LEU A 246 -0.45 9.31 -13.00
CA LEU A 246 0.15 7.99 -12.75
C LEU A 246 -0.84 6.84 -13.02
N GLN A 247 -2.13 7.02 -12.76
CA GLN A 247 -3.17 6.03 -13.10
C GLN A 247 -3.24 5.75 -14.62
N THR A 248 -2.96 6.75 -15.45
CA THR A 248 -2.93 6.59 -16.91
C THR A 248 -1.72 5.75 -17.31
N ILE A 249 -0.54 6.02 -16.74
CA ILE A 249 0.68 5.22 -16.94
C ILE A 249 0.43 3.77 -16.51
N ALA A 250 -0.16 3.57 -15.32
CA ALA A 250 -0.48 2.24 -14.81
C ALA A 250 -1.45 1.48 -15.74
N ARG A 251 -2.47 2.14 -16.30
CA ARG A 251 -3.37 1.48 -17.25
C ARG A 251 -2.74 1.18 -18.59
N THR A 252 -1.84 2.04 -19.08
CA THR A 252 -1.11 1.82 -20.33
C THR A 252 -0.09 0.70 -20.22
N THR A 253 0.46 0.48 -19.02
CA THR A 253 1.46 -0.57 -18.72
C THR A 253 0.83 -1.86 -18.19
N ASP A 254 -0.49 -2.02 -18.23
CA ASP A 254 -1.21 -3.12 -17.57
C ASP A 254 -0.81 -3.35 -16.10
N TYR A 255 -0.58 -2.23 -15.43
CA TYR A 255 -0.16 -2.08 -14.04
C TYR A 255 1.22 -2.67 -13.74
N SER A 256 2.06 -2.80 -14.77
CA SER A 256 3.47 -3.19 -14.69
C SER A 256 4.31 -2.03 -14.14
N THR A 257 4.31 -1.90 -12.82
CA THR A 257 5.06 -0.88 -12.07
C THR A 257 5.78 -1.50 -10.90
N ILE A 258 6.87 -0.87 -10.47
CA ILE A 258 7.64 -1.26 -9.31
C ILE A 258 7.16 -0.44 -8.12
N ARG A 259 6.75 -1.10 -7.05
CA ARG A 259 6.26 -0.39 -5.85
C ARG A 259 7.44 0.05 -4.99
N LEU A 260 7.44 1.33 -4.66
CA LEU A 260 8.48 2.01 -3.91
C LEU A 260 7.91 2.59 -2.61
N HIS A 261 8.63 2.44 -1.50
CA HIS A 261 8.25 3.06 -0.22
C HIS A 261 9.34 4.06 0.19
N SER A 262 8.94 5.33 0.35
CA SER A 262 9.86 6.41 0.74
C SER A 262 9.93 6.57 2.27
N ILE A 263 11.14 6.74 2.81
CA ILE A 263 11.42 6.89 4.24
C ILE A 263 12.38 8.06 4.46
N HIS A 264 12.03 8.98 5.36
CA HIS A 264 12.97 9.95 5.89
C HIS A 264 13.52 9.45 7.23
N LEU A 265 14.84 9.30 7.32
CA LEU A 265 15.47 8.70 8.51
C LEU A 265 15.34 9.58 9.77
N ASN A 266 15.05 10.88 9.62
CA ASN A 266 14.83 11.81 10.73
C ASN A 266 13.45 11.68 11.40
N ASN A 267 12.47 11.00 10.79
CA ASN A 267 11.09 11.01 11.29
C ASN A 267 10.86 10.12 12.51
N LYS A 268 11.70 9.11 12.72
CA LYS A 268 11.56 8.06 13.75
C LYS A 268 12.91 7.61 14.25
N THR A 269 12.90 6.79 15.29
CA THR A 269 14.13 6.11 15.72
C THR A 269 14.63 5.15 14.63
N LEU A 270 15.94 4.95 14.59
CA LEU A 270 16.56 4.08 13.59
C LEU A 270 16.00 2.64 13.58
N PRO A 271 15.79 1.95 14.73
CA PRO A 271 15.15 0.64 14.74
C PRO A 271 13.74 0.64 14.16
N GLU A 272 12.94 1.67 14.44
CA GLU A 272 11.60 1.78 13.87
C GLU A 272 11.60 2.01 12.36
N ASN A 273 12.57 2.75 11.84
CA ASN A 273 12.76 2.94 10.39
C ASN A 273 13.15 1.61 9.72
N ILE A 274 14.07 0.85 10.32
CA ILE A 274 14.45 -0.50 9.85
C ILE A 274 13.22 -1.42 9.84
N ASP A 275 12.50 -1.51 10.95
CA ASP A 275 11.27 -2.31 11.06
C ASP A 275 10.21 -1.88 10.04
N GLN A 276 10.09 -0.58 9.77
CA GLN A 276 9.17 -0.06 8.77
C GLN A 276 9.58 -0.47 7.35
N ALA A 277 10.86 -0.37 7.01
CA ALA A 277 11.39 -0.78 5.70
C ALA A 277 11.23 -2.29 5.47
N VAL A 278 11.63 -3.11 6.46
CA VAL A 278 11.49 -4.57 6.40
C VAL A 278 10.02 -4.98 6.22
N ARG A 279 9.09 -4.35 6.95
CA ARG A 279 7.64 -4.60 6.78
C ARG A 279 7.11 -4.11 5.44
N ALA A 280 7.64 -3.03 4.88
CA ALA A 280 7.27 -2.57 3.55
C ALA A 280 7.53 -3.68 2.52
N VAL A 281 8.71 -4.30 2.56
CA VAL A 281 9.08 -5.40 1.65
C VAL A 281 8.29 -6.67 1.94
N LYS A 282 8.24 -7.11 3.20
CA LYS A 282 7.60 -8.37 3.62
C LYS A 282 6.07 -8.35 3.47
N GLU A 283 5.42 -7.34 4.05
CA GLU A 283 3.97 -7.34 4.19
C GLU A 283 3.25 -6.56 3.09
N ARG A 284 3.90 -5.56 2.51
CA ARG A 284 3.26 -4.65 1.54
C ARG A 284 3.82 -4.81 0.15
N ASN A 285 4.66 -5.81 -0.10
CA ASN A 285 5.13 -6.18 -1.43
C ASN A 285 5.88 -5.03 -2.13
N ILE A 286 6.59 -4.22 -1.34
CA ILE A 286 7.47 -3.17 -1.84
C ILE A 286 8.77 -3.80 -2.32
N ARG A 287 9.29 -3.34 -3.45
CA ARG A 287 10.53 -3.88 -4.05
C ARG A 287 11.63 -2.85 -4.16
N SER A 288 11.32 -1.58 -3.90
CA SER A 288 12.30 -0.49 -3.82
C SER A 288 12.10 0.30 -2.52
N ILE A 289 13.12 0.31 -1.66
CA ILE A 289 13.15 1.16 -0.48
C ILE A 289 13.94 2.42 -0.82
N PHE A 290 13.23 3.54 -0.92
CA PHE A 290 13.85 4.83 -1.16
C PHE A 290 14.00 5.55 0.17
N PHE A 291 15.21 5.90 0.56
CA PHE A 291 15.40 6.61 1.82
C PHE A 291 16.15 7.93 1.62
N HIS A 292 15.91 8.85 2.56
CA HIS A 292 16.56 10.14 2.62
C HIS A 292 17.55 10.17 3.79
N ILE A 293 18.78 10.61 3.52
CA ILE A 293 19.88 10.73 4.48
C ILE A 293 19.47 11.70 5.59
N PRO A 294 19.76 11.39 6.86
CA PRO A 294 19.43 12.28 7.97
C PRO A 294 20.25 13.57 7.92
N THR A 295 19.62 14.70 8.23
CA THR A 295 20.26 16.01 8.35
C THR A 295 20.93 16.19 9.72
N ASN A 296 22.00 15.45 9.99
CA ASN A 296 22.86 15.58 11.18
C ASN A 296 24.30 15.88 10.75
N GLU A 297 25.22 15.98 11.72
CA GLU A 297 26.67 16.00 11.47
C GLU A 297 27.08 14.89 10.48
N PRO A 298 27.94 15.18 9.47
CA PRO A 298 28.20 14.28 8.36
C PRO A 298 28.58 12.85 8.75
N ASP A 299 29.52 12.67 9.67
CA ASP A 299 29.95 11.35 10.16
C ASP A 299 28.82 10.56 10.83
N LYS A 300 27.99 11.26 11.61
CA LYS A 300 26.84 10.66 12.27
C LYS A 300 25.78 10.24 11.25
N SER A 301 25.57 11.06 10.23
CA SER A 301 24.63 10.80 9.14
C SER A 301 25.05 9.61 8.29
N LEU A 302 26.33 9.50 7.96
CA LEU A 302 26.90 8.35 7.26
C LEU A 302 26.77 7.07 8.09
N LYS A 303 27.15 7.11 9.38
CA LYS A 303 27.04 5.95 10.28
C LYS A 303 25.60 5.48 10.45
N GLN A 304 24.65 6.41 10.64
CA GLN A 304 23.23 6.08 10.73
C GLN A 304 22.70 5.47 9.44
N THR A 305 23.13 5.98 8.29
CA THR A 305 22.78 5.46 6.97
C THR A 305 23.30 4.04 6.77
N ASN A 306 24.57 3.78 7.07
CA ASN A 306 25.15 2.43 6.98
C ASN A 306 24.44 1.44 7.92
N THR A 307 24.10 1.87 9.14
CA THR A 307 23.36 1.04 10.10
C THR A 307 21.93 0.77 9.63
N PHE A 308 21.29 1.73 8.97
CA PHE A 308 19.97 1.53 8.36
C PHE A 308 20.02 0.49 7.25
N ILE A 309 20.95 0.62 6.30
CA ILE A 309 21.07 -0.29 5.14
C ILE A 309 21.36 -1.72 5.62
N THR A 310 22.35 -1.89 6.49
CA THR A 310 22.71 -3.21 7.07
C THR A 310 21.55 -3.82 7.85
N GLY A 311 20.88 -3.04 8.72
CA GLY A 311 19.72 -3.52 9.47
C GLY A 311 18.54 -3.95 8.59
N VAL A 312 18.31 -3.25 7.46
CA VAL A 312 17.29 -3.65 6.48
C VAL A 312 17.70 -4.94 5.77
N HIS A 313 18.97 -5.07 5.39
CA HIS A 313 19.49 -6.29 4.77
C HIS A 313 19.37 -7.51 5.69
N ASP A 314 19.81 -7.38 6.94
CA ASP A 314 19.72 -8.43 7.96
C ASP A 314 18.27 -8.87 8.20
N GLY A 315 17.34 -7.91 8.21
CA GLY A 315 15.91 -8.18 8.35
C GLY A 315 15.30 -8.96 7.16
N LEU A 316 15.93 -8.94 5.99
CA LEU A 316 15.43 -9.51 4.73
C LEU A 316 16.21 -10.74 4.21
N ALA A 317 17.44 -10.96 4.71
CA ALA A 317 18.42 -11.90 4.16
C ALA A 317 17.96 -13.35 3.92
N ARG A 318 16.92 -13.84 4.62
CA ARG A 318 16.46 -15.23 4.50
C ARG A 318 15.60 -15.52 3.26
N ASN A 319 14.78 -14.56 2.84
CA ASN A 319 13.72 -14.80 1.85
C ASN A 319 13.78 -13.87 0.63
N TYR A 320 14.62 -12.83 0.69
CA TYR A 320 14.72 -11.79 -0.32
C TYR A 320 16.16 -11.64 -0.79
N GLN A 321 16.32 -11.27 -2.05
CA GLN A 321 17.61 -11.11 -2.69
C GLN A 321 17.80 -9.66 -3.15
N GLN A 322 19.01 -9.13 -3.01
CA GLN A 322 19.34 -7.81 -3.56
C GLN A 322 19.44 -7.89 -5.09
N GLY A 323 18.96 -6.86 -5.79
CA GLY A 323 19.10 -6.72 -7.23
C GLY A 323 18.11 -5.72 -7.83
N ILE A 324 18.09 -5.61 -9.15
CA ILE A 324 17.15 -4.73 -9.86
C ILE A 324 15.73 -5.31 -9.74
N PRO A 325 14.77 -4.60 -9.11
CA PRO A 325 13.41 -5.08 -9.00
C PRO A 325 12.70 -5.01 -10.36
N ILE A 326 11.88 -6.02 -10.63
CA ILE A 326 11.05 -6.11 -11.84
C ILE A 326 9.57 -6.03 -11.41
N PRO A 327 8.69 -5.39 -12.20
CA PRO A 327 7.25 -5.47 -12.00
C PRO A 327 6.73 -6.91 -11.88
N PHE A 328 5.49 -7.07 -11.39
CA PHE A 328 4.84 -8.38 -11.45
C PHE A 328 4.73 -8.86 -12.89
N LYS A 329 5.05 -10.13 -13.11
CA LYS A 329 4.65 -10.80 -14.34
C LYS A 329 3.13 -10.69 -14.46
N GLU A 330 2.68 -10.37 -15.67
CA GLU A 330 1.26 -10.22 -15.95
C GLU A 330 0.48 -11.48 -15.57
N ILE A 331 -0.54 -11.33 -14.72
CA ILE A 331 -1.45 -12.41 -14.35
C ILE A 331 -2.70 -12.28 -15.22
N SER A 332 -2.72 -13.01 -16.33
CA SER A 332 -3.90 -13.08 -17.18
C SER A 332 -4.87 -14.13 -16.60
N THR A 333 -5.95 -13.69 -15.95
CA THR A 333 -7.03 -14.63 -15.57
C THR A 333 -7.87 -14.97 -16.79
N PRO A 334 -7.94 -16.23 -17.25
CA PRO A 334 -8.76 -16.59 -18.39
C PRO A 334 -10.24 -16.28 -18.15
N ILE A 335 -10.96 -15.88 -19.21
CA ILE A 335 -12.39 -15.53 -19.13
C ILE A 335 -13.22 -16.67 -18.54
N TRP A 336 -12.95 -17.92 -18.92
CA TRP A 336 -13.66 -19.09 -18.40
C TRP A 336 -13.54 -19.22 -16.87
N MET A 337 -12.38 -18.86 -16.32
CA MET A 337 -12.13 -18.90 -14.88
C MET A 337 -12.93 -17.81 -14.17
N GLN A 338 -12.97 -16.59 -14.74
CA GLN A 338 -13.82 -15.51 -14.23
C GLN A 338 -15.29 -15.93 -14.22
N VAL A 339 -15.79 -16.54 -15.30
CA VAL A 339 -17.18 -17.05 -15.39
C VAL A 339 -17.46 -18.06 -14.28
N ILE A 340 -16.57 -19.02 -14.02
CA ILE A 340 -16.71 -19.99 -12.93
C ILE A 340 -16.81 -19.29 -11.57
N ILE A 341 -15.97 -18.27 -11.32
CA ILE A 341 -15.97 -17.53 -10.05
C ILE A 341 -17.30 -16.77 -9.87
N PHE A 342 -17.80 -16.11 -10.92
CA PHE A 342 -19.11 -15.44 -10.88
C PHE A 342 -20.24 -16.44 -10.59
N ILE A 343 -20.28 -17.58 -11.28
CA ILE A 343 -21.27 -18.64 -11.02
C ILE A 343 -21.18 -19.11 -9.56
N THR A 344 -19.96 -19.32 -9.06
CA THR A 344 -19.72 -19.73 -7.66
C THR A 344 -20.26 -18.70 -6.68
N GLY A 345 -20.01 -17.41 -6.92
CA GLY A 345 -20.53 -16.30 -6.10
C GLY A 345 -22.05 -16.18 -6.12
N ILE A 346 -22.67 -16.40 -7.29
CA ILE A 346 -24.13 -16.43 -7.43
C ILE A 346 -24.73 -17.58 -6.62
N LEU A 347 -24.17 -18.80 -6.75
CA LEU A 347 -24.60 -19.97 -5.99
C LEU A 347 -24.40 -19.79 -4.48
N PHE A 348 -23.26 -19.22 -4.07
CA PHE A 348 -22.95 -18.92 -2.67
C PHE A 348 -23.97 -17.93 -2.08
N THR A 349 -24.31 -16.88 -2.82
CA THR A 349 -25.29 -15.87 -2.40
C THR A 349 -26.70 -16.47 -2.29
N GLY A 350 -27.09 -17.33 -3.24
CA GLY A 350 -28.35 -18.06 -3.18
C GLY A 350 -28.43 -19.02 -1.98
N LEU A 351 -27.33 -19.70 -1.66
CA LEU A 351 -27.24 -20.54 -0.46
C LEU A 351 -27.38 -19.70 0.83
N ALA A 352 -26.69 -18.58 0.91
CA ALA A 352 -26.74 -17.70 2.07
C ALA A 352 -28.15 -17.12 2.29
N SER A 353 -28.80 -16.64 1.23
CA SER A 353 -30.15 -16.06 1.31
C SER A 353 -31.23 -17.10 1.64
N SER A 354 -31.00 -18.38 1.30
CA SER A 354 -31.92 -19.47 1.68
C SER A 354 -32.08 -19.64 3.20
N MET A 355 -31.14 -19.12 4.02
CA MET A 355 -31.24 -19.14 5.48
C MET A 355 -32.35 -18.22 6.01
N LEU A 356 -32.80 -17.24 5.24
CA LEU A 356 -33.91 -16.35 5.61
C LEU A 356 -35.29 -16.99 5.39
N LEU A 357 -35.34 -18.28 5.01
CA LEU A 357 -36.56 -19.11 4.89
C LEU A 357 -37.63 -18.60 3.90
N ASN A 358 -37.31 -17.64 3.02
CA ASN A 358 -38.24 -17.11 2.02
C ASN A 358 -37.71 -17.28 0.59
N ARG A 359 -38.43 -18.08 -0.22
CA ARG A 359 -38.05 -18.38 -1.61
C ARG A 359 -37.96 -17.15 -2.51
N LYS A 360 -38.74 -16.09 -2.24
CA LYS A 360 -38.72 -14.85 -3.03
C LYS A 360 -37.38 -14.12 -2.89
N TYR A 361 -36.84 -14.03 -1.68
CA TYR A 361 -35.54 -13.38 -1.45
C TYR A 361 -34.39 -14.19 -2.04
N THR A 362 -34.47 -15.53 -2.01
CA THR A 362 -33.49 -16.38 -2.68
C THR A 362 -33.48 -16.16 -4.19
N ALA A 363 -34.65 -16.20 -4.84
CA ALA A 363 -34.76 -15.93 -6.27
C ALA A 363 -34.30 -14.52 -6.64
N ALA A 364 -34.71 -13.50 -5.87
CA ALA A 364 -34.29 -12.12 -6.09
C ALA A 364 -32.78 -11.95 -5.97
N SER A 365 -32.14 -12.57 -4.96
CA SER A 365 -30.68 -12.51 -4.78
C SER A 365 -29.93 -13.16 -5.93
N PHE A 366 -30.43 -14.28 -6.45
CA PHE A 366 -29.84 -14.98 -7.59
C PHE A 366 -29.94 -14.14 -8.87
N ILE A 367 -31.14 -13.60 -9.15
CA ILE A 367 -31.39 -12.74 -10.31
C ILE A 367 -30.51 -11.49 -10.24
N PHE A 368 -30.46 -10.82 -9.09
CA PHE A 368 -29.65 -9.61 -8.90
C PHE A 368 -28.17 -9.87 -9.14
N MET A 369 -27.59 -10.92 -8.53
CA MET A 369 -26.18 -11.26 -8.73
C MET A 369 -25.88 -11.69 -10.17
N THR A 370 -26.84 -12.33 -10.84
CA THR A 370 -26.71 -12.71 -12.27
C THR A 370 -26.71 -11.46 -13.16
N ILE A 371 -27.64 -10.51 -12.94
CA ILE A 371 -27.68 -9.24 -13.67
C ILE A 371 -26.37 -8.46 -13.46
N LEU A 372 -25.86 -8.41 -12.23
CA LEU A 372 -24.60 -7.74 -11.90
C LEU A 372 -23.41 -8.37 -12.63
N ALA A 373 -23.34 -9.71 -12.69
CA ALA A 373 -22.31 -10.43 -13.43
C ALA A 373 -22.40 -10.17 -14.94
N LEU A 374 -23.61 -10.23 -15.52
CA LEU A 374 -23.83 -9.92 -16.95
C LEU A 374 -23.45 -8.48 -17.28
N ALA A 375 -23.82 -7.52 -16.44
CA ALA A 375 -23.44 -6.12 -16.60
C ALA A 375 -21.92 -5.93 -16.59
N TYR A 376 -21.20 -6.70 -15.75
CA TYR A 376 -19.74 -6.71 -15.77
C TYR A 376 -19.20 -7.23 -17.11
N PHE A 377 -19.65 -8.39 -17.59
CA PHE A 377 -19.16 -8.94 -18.86
C PHE A 377 -19.48 -8.05 -20.07
N MET A 378 -20.58 -7.30 -20.04
CA MET A 378 -20.95 -6.36 -21.11
C MET A 378 -20.13 -5.07 -21.09
N THR A 379 -19.78 -4.55 -19.91
CA THR A 379 -19.17 -3.21 -19.79
C THR A 379 -17.68 -3.23 -19.45
N GLN A 380 -17.17 -4.36 -18.94
CA GLN A 380 -15.80 -4.57 -18.45
C GLN A 380 -15.36 -3.53 -17.41
N LYS A 381 -16.31 -2.91 -16.69
CA LYS A 381 -16.02 -1.88 -15.69
C LYS A 381 -15.65 -2.51 -14.35
N LEU A 382 -14.47 -2.16 -13.84
CA LEU A 382 -13.92 -2.70 -12.59
C LEU A 382 -14.82 -2.47 -11.36
N PHE A 383 -15.57 -1.36 -11.33
CA PHE A 383 -16.45 -1.06 -10.19
C PHE A 383 -17.60 -2.08 -10.03
N LEU A 384 -18.05 -2.73 -11.11
CA LEU A 384 -19.09 -3.77 -11.03
C LEU A 384 -18.55 -5.05 -10.40
N MET A 385 -17.33 -5.44 -10.78
CA MET A 385 -16.60 -6.54 -10.16
C MET A 385 -16.32 -6.26 -8.67
N GLN A 386 -15.89 -5.04 -8.33
CA GLN A 386 -15.71 -4.61 -6.93
C GLN A 386 -17.04 -4.66 -6.15
N GLY A 387 -18.15 -4.23 -6.77
CA GLY A 387 -19.49 -4.31 -6.17
C GLY A 387 -19.94 -5.75 -5.89
N PHE A 388 -19.71 -6.67 -6.84
CA PHE A 388 -19.99 -8.09 -6.66
C PHE A 388 -19.14 -8.68 -5.51
N ALA A 389 -17.84 -8.40 -5.51
CA ALA A 389 -16.93 -8.84 -4.46
C ALA A 389 -17.33 -8.28 -3.07
N LEU A 390 -17.79 -7.02 -3.01
CA LEU A 390 -18.27 -6.39 -1.79
C LEU A 390 -19.48 -7.12 -1.20
N ILE A 391 -20.44 -7.51 -2.05
CA ILE A 391 -21.62 -8.26 -1.61
C ILE A 391 -21.20 -9.61 -1.01
N ILE A 392 -20.29 -10.35 -1.67
CA ILE A 392 -19.76 -11.61 -1.15
C ILE A 392 -19.03 -11.40 0.18
N ALA A 393 -18.20 -10.35 0.27
CA ALA A 393 -17.44 -10.02 1.48
C ALA A 393 -18.35 -9.69 2.68
N ILE A 394 -19.52 -9.09 2.45
CA ILE A 394 -20.53 -8.82 3.49
C ILE A 394 -21.30 -10.10 3.84
N ILE A 395 -21.74 -10.86 2.83
CA ILE A 395 -22.61 -12.02 3.03
C ILE A 395 -21.88 -13.17 3.71
N ALA A 396 -20.60 -13.42 3.39
CA ALA A 396 -19.90 -14.60 3.90
C ALA A 396 -19.79 -14.64 5.45
N PRO A 397 -19.37 -13.56 6.14
CA PRO A 397 -19.35 -13.53 7.60
C PRO A 397 -20.74 -13.62 8.24
N ILE A 398 -21.77 -13.00 7.63
CA ILE A 398 -23.16 -13.12 8.09
C ILE A 398 -23.63 -14.57 7.99
N PHE A 399 -23.38 -15.20 6.84
CA PHE A 399 -23.77 -16.57 6.56
C PHE A 399 -23.05 -17.57 7.47
N ALA A 400 -21.78 -17.32 7.76
CA ALA A 400 -20.97 -18.11 8.68
C ALA A 400 -21.61 -18.15 10.09
N VAL A 401 -21.95 -16.98 10.65
CA VAL A 401 -22.54 -16.87 12.00
C VAL A 401 -23.96 -17.46 12.07
N LEU A 402 -24.82 -17.14 11.09
CA LEU A 402 -26.20 -17.65 11.07
C LEU A 402 -26.27 -19.17 10.92
N SER A 403 -25.31 -19.76 10.21
CA SER A 403 -25.24 -21.21 9.97
C SER A 403 -24.82 -22.03 11.20
N THR A 404 -24.37 -21.37 12.27
CA THR A 404 -23.80 -21.99 13.47
C THR A 404 -24.53 -21.64 14.78
N ILE A 405 -25.21 -20.49 14.85
CA ILE A 405 -25.73 -19.91 16.11
C ILE A 405 -26.63 -20.84 16.96
N ASN A 406 -27.46 -21.69 16.34
CA ASN A 406 -28.48 -22.47 17.05
C ASN A 406 -28.10 -23.94 17.30
N LYS A 407 -26.82 -24.32 17.18
CA LYS A 407 -26.42 -25.74 17.22
C LYS A 407 -25.52 -26.12 18.40
N GLY A 408 -25.21 -25.19 19.30
CA GLY A 408 -24.41 -25.45 20.49
C GLY A 408 -25.16 -26.34 21.49
N ASP A 409 -24.64 -27.55 21.74
CA ASP A 409 -25.10 -28.49 22.76
C ASP A 409 -24.26 -28.37 24.06
N GLY A 410 -23.47 -27.30 24.19
CA GLY A 410 -22.54 -27.07 25.31
C GLY A 410 -21.28 -27.95 25.29
N ARG A 411 -21.15 -28.91 24.35
CA ARG A 411 -19.96 -29.76 24.24
C ARG A 411 -18.85 -29.04 23.46
N LEU A 412 -17.62 -29.10 24.00
CA LEU A 412 -16.44 -28.48 23.38
C LEU A 412 -16.19 -28.95 21.95
N LEU A 413 -16.43 -30.24 21.65
CA LEU A 413 -16.30 -30.79 20.30
C LEU A 413 -17.28 -30.14 19.31
N SER A 414 -18.55 -29.99 19.71
CA SER A 414 -19.59 -29.37 18.87
C SER A 414 -19.29 -27.90 18.60
N ILE A 415 -18.80 -27.17 19.62
CA ILE A 415 -18.39 -25.76 19.49
C ILE A 415 -17.22 -25.64 18.51
N THR A 416 -16.23 -26.53 18.62
CA THR A 416 -15.07 -26.56 17.72
C THR A 416 -15.49 -26.86 16.29
N LEU A 417 -16.40 -27.82 16.07
CA LEU A 417 -16.93 -28.13 14.74
C LEU A 417 -17.73 -26.97 14.15
N GLN A 418 -18.50 -26.23 14.97
CA GLN A 418 -19.21 -25.03 14.51
C GLN A 418 -18.25 -23.91 14.16
N PHE A 419 -17.20 -23.71 14.96
CA PHE A 419 -16.15 -22.75 14.67
C PHE A 419 -15.44 -23.06 13.34
N LEU A 420 -15.02 -24.31 13.14
CA LEU A 420 -14.43 -24.76 11.87
C LEU A 420 -15.41 -24.57 10.70
N LYS A 421 -16.69 -24.89 10.88
CA LYS A 421 -17.70 -24.67 9.84
C LYS A 421 -17.84 -23.20 9.47
N ALA A 422 -17.90 -22.29 10.45
CA ALA A 422 -17.97 -20.84 10.19
C ALA A 422 -16.71 -20.32 9.50
N LEU A 423 -15.53 -20.81 9.89
CA LEU A 423 -14.29 -20.52 9.20
C LEU A 423 -14.33 -20.99 7.74
N SER A 424 -14.73 -22.24 7.48
CA SER A 424 -14.85 -22.77 6.11
C SER A 424 -15.78 -21.93 5.23
N ILE A 425 -16.94 -21.52 5.76
CA ILE A 425 -17.88 -20.65 5.01
C ILE A 425 -17.23 -19.29 4.70
N THR A 426 -16.50 -18.72 5.65
CA THR A 426 -15.80 -17.45 5.47
C THR A 426 -14.68 -17.59 4.43
N PHE A 427 -13.90 -18.67 4.48
CA PHE A 427 -12.84 -18.97 3.52
C PHE A 427 -13.37 -19.19 2.10
N ILE A 428 -14.54 -19.80 1.94
CA ILE A 428 -15.21 -19.92 0.64
C ILE A 428 -15.51 -18.52 0.07
N GLY A 429 -16.06 -17.62 0.89
CA GLY A 429 -16.25 -16.22 0.49
C GLY A 429 -14.95 -15.52 0.11
N ILE A 430 -13.88 -15.74 0.90
CA ILE A 430 -12.54 -15.18 0.65
C ILE A 430 -11.98 -15.68 -0.69
N ILE A 431 -12.08 -16.97 -0.99
CA ILE A 431 -11.59 -17.54 -2.26
C ILE A 431 -12.32 -16.91 -3.45
N ILE A 432 -13.64 -16.70 -3.34
CA ILE A 432 -14.42 -16.01 -4.38
C ILE A 432 -13.93 -14.56 -4.55
N VAL A 433 -13.73 -13.82 -3.45
CA VAL A 433 -13.25 -12.42 -3.49
C VAL A 433 -11.84 -12.33 -4.08
N ILE A 434 -10.92 -13.19 -3.65
CA ILE A 434 -9.54 -13.24 -4.19
C ILE A 434 -9.56 -13.57 -5.67
N GLY A 435 -10.37 -14.56 -6.08
CA GLY A 435 -10.48 -14.96 -7.47
C GLY A 435 -11.01 -13.83 -8.35
N LEU A 436 -12.01 -13.07 -7.89
CA LEU A 436 -12.53 -11.91 -8.62
C LEU A 436 -11.50 -10.79 -8.72
N LEU A 437 -10.76 -10.53 -7.65
CA LEU A 437 -9.84 -9.38 -7.56
C LEU A 437 -8.39 -9.76 -7.86
N ASN A 438 -8.15 -10.81 -8.65
CA ASN A 438 -6.80 -11.38 -8.90
C ASN A 438 -5.97 -10.63 -9.95
N GLY A 439 -6.45 -9.51 -10.49
CA GLY A 439 -5.76 -8.79 -11.58
C GLY A 439 -4.60 -7.92 -11.10
N ASN A 440 -3.66 -7.61 -12.01
CA ASN A 440 -2.51 -6.74 -11.75
C ASN A 440 -2.90 -5.39 -11.14
N ALA A 441 -4.07 -4.85 -11.51
CA ALA A 441 -4.61 -3.61 -10.96
C ALA A 441 -4.70 -3.62 -9.43
N PHE A 442 -5.09 -4.74 -8.83
CA PHE A 442 -5.24 -4.88 -7.38
C PHE A 442 -3.94 -5.29 -6.69
N MET A 443 -3.13 -6.10 -7.35
CA MET A 443 -1.83 -6.56 -6.79
C MET A 443 -0.78 -5.45 -6.76
N SER A 444 -0.76 -4.60 -7.78
CA SER A 444 0.09 -3.39 -7.83
C SER A 444 -0.34 -2.31 -6.84
N GLY A 445 -1.55 -2.42 -6.26
CA GLY A 445 -2.08 -1.47 -5.28
C GLY A 445 -2.68 -0.19 -5.89
N PHE A 446 -2.72 -0.06 -7.22
CA PHE A 446 -3.38 1.05 -7.92
C PHE A 446 -4.90 1.03 -7.74
N GLU A 447 -5.50 -0.16 -7.74
CA GLU A 447 -6.90 -0.36 -7.42
C GLU A 447 -6.99 -1.04 -6.04
N VAL A 448 -7.76 -0.43 -5.15
CA VAL A 448 -7.96 -0.93 -3.79
C VAL A 448 -9.41 -1.35 -3.63
N PHE A 449 -9.65 -2.40 -2.85
CA PHE A 449 -11.01 -2.79 -2.48
C PHE A 449 -11.73 -1.65 -1.73
N ARG A 450 -12.68 -1.01 -2.41
CA ARG A 450 -13.52 0.06 -1.86
C ARG A 450 -14.70 -0.57 -1.13
N GLY A 451 -14.89 -0.22 0.14
CA GLY A 451 -16.00 -0.73 0.94
C GLY A 451 -15.62 -1.49 2.21
N VAL A 452 -14.34 -1.46 2.62
CA VAL A 452 -13.89 -2.01 3.91
C VAL A 452 -14.81 -1.59 5.06
N LYS A 453 -15.17 -0.30 5.15
CA LYS A 453 -16.09 0.20 6.18
C LYS A 453 -17.47 -0.48 6.13
N LEU A 454 -18.01 -0.72 4.94
CA LEU A 454 -19.29 -1.39 4.75
C LEU A 454 -19.22 -2.87 5.16
N VAL A 455 -18.10 -3.55 4.85
CA VAL A 455 -17.84 -4.93 5.30
C VAL A 455 -17.86 -5.03 6.82
N TYR A 456 -17.39 -4.03 7.57
CA TYR A 456 -17.51 -4.05 9.03
C TYR A 456 -18.91 -3.67 9.53
N ILE A 457 -19.50 -2.59 8.99
CA ILE A 457 -20.73 -2.00 9.54
C ILE A 457 -21.94 -2.89 9.24
N ILE A 458 -22.13 -3.33 8.00
CA ILE A 458 -23.36 -4.01 7.57
C ILE A 458 -23.56 -5.35 8.30
N PRO A 459 -22.57 -6.25 8.40
CA PRO A 459 -22.73 -7.51 9.14
C PRO A 459 -23.01 -7.32 10.63
N ILE A 460 -22.36 -6.35 11.27
CA ILE A 460 -22.58 -6.06 12.69
C ILE A 460 -24.02 -5.57 12.91
N LEU A 461 -24.47 -4.61 12.11
CA LEU A 461 -25.84 -4.10 12.19
C LEU A 461 -26.87 -5.16 11.80
N PHE A 462 -26.59 -5.99 10.80
CA PHE A 462 -27.49 -7.03 10.35
C PHE A 462 -27.68 -8.12 11.41
N ILE A 463 -26.58 -8.62 12.00
CA ILE A 463 -26.65 -9.60 13.08
C ILE A 463 -27.26 -8.98 14.34
N GLY A 464 -26.85 -7.78 14.74
CA GLY A 464 -27.45 -7.07 15.87
C GLY A 464 -28.96 -6.87 15.70
N GLY A 465 -29.37 -6.38 14.53
CA GLY A 465 -30.78 -6.23 14.17
C GLY A 465 -31.53 -7.55 14.22
N LEU A 466 -31.04 -8.60 13.56
CA LEU A 466 -31.70 -9.90 13.52
C LEU A 466 -31.83 -10.54 14.93
N LEU A 467 -30.81 -10.40 15.77
CA LEU A 467 -30.80 -10.98 17.11
C LEU A 467 -31.67 -10.24 18.12
N PHE A 468 -31.81 -8.92 17.98
CA PHE A 468 -32.46 -8.05 18.96
C PHE A 468 -33.69 -7.30 18.43
N TRP A 469 -34.18 -7.57 17.22
CA TRP A 469 -35.32 -6.82 16.63
C TRP A 469 -36.55 -6.79 17.54
N ARG A 470 -36.91 -7.93 18.14
CA ARG A 470 -38.09 -8.04 19.01
C ARG A 470 -37.87 -7.32 20.33
N GLU A 471 -36.67 -7.42 20.88
CA GLU A 471 -36.24 -6.76 22.10
C GLU A 471 -36.14 -5.24 21.92
N ALA A 472 -35.65 -4.77 20.76
CA ALA A 472 -35.57 -3.37 20.38
C ALA A 472 -36.95 -2.72 20.24
N LEU A 473 -37.92 -3.41 19.60
CA LEU A 473 -39.30 -2.93 19.52
C LEU A 473 -39.95 -2.80 20.91
N LYS A 474 -39.61 -3.67 21.86
CA LYS A 474 -40.05 -3.55 23.25
C LYS A 474 -39.37 -2.37 23.96
N LEU A 475 -38.07 -2.16 23.74
CA LEU A 475 -37.32 -1.03 24.29
C LEU A 475 -37.84 0.32 23.82
N LEU A 476 -38.43 0.41 22.62
CA LEU A 476 -39.04 1.64 22.10
C LEU A 476 -40.22 2.15 22.96
N HIS A 477 -40.87 1.26 23.71
CA HIS A 477 -42.00 1.56 24.58
C HIS A 477 -41.60 1.77 26.05
N VAL A 478 -40.30 1.69 26.36
CA VAL A 478 -39.76 1.89 27.72
C VAL A 478 -39.37 3.36 27.89
N PRO A 479 -39.73 4.02 29.02
CA PRO A 479 -39.29 5.38 29.27
C PRO A 479 -37.75 5.46 29.31
N VAL A 480 -37.18 6.32 28.47
CA VAL A 480 -35.73 6.52 28.35
C VAL A 480 -35.24 7.29 29.58
N LYS A 481 -34.48 6.62 30.46
CA LYS A 481 -33.77 7.26 31.57
C LYS A 481 -32.46 7.88 31.07
N TYR A 482 -31.97 8.94 31.72
CA TYR A 482 -30.71 9.62 31.35
C TYR A 482 -29.49 8.67 31.27
N TRP A 483 -29.44 7.63 32.10
CA TRP A 483 -28.38 6.63 32.05
C TRP A 483 -28.39 5.79 30.76
N HIS A 484 -29.56 5.56 30.14
CA HIS A 484 -29.64 4.88 28.84
C HIS A 484 -29.00 5.72 27.73
N LEU A 485 -29.19 7.05 27.78
CA LEU A 485 -28.55 7.98 26.84
C LEU A 485 -27.02 7.97 27.01
N LEU A 486 -26.53 7.94 28.26
CA LEU A 486 -25.10 7.84 28.55
C LEU A 486 -24.50 6.53 28.01
N VAL A 487 -25.19 5.39 28.17
CA VAL A 487 -24.73 4.10 27.62
C VAL A 487 -24.72 4.11 26.09
N ILE A 488 -25.77 4.62 25.45
CA ILE A 488 -25.82 4.75 23.98
C ILE A 488 -24.70 5.68 23.48
N PHE A 489 -24.45 6.79 24.17
CA PHE A 489 -23.37 7.71 23.84
C PHE A 489 -22.00 7.02 23.94
N ILE A 490 -21.72 6.30 25.03
CA ILE A 490 -20.47 5.55 25.18
C ILE A 490 -20.32 4.50 24.09
N LEU A 491 -21.37 3.71 23.79
CA LEU A 491 -21.33 2.73 22.71
C LEU A 491 -21.11 3.38 21.35
N GLY A 492 -21.72 4.55 21.11
CA GLY A 492 -21.51 5.36 19.91
C GLY A 492 -20.07 5.84 19.79
N VAL A 493 -19.48 6.35 20.87
CA VAL A 493 -18.07 6.79 20.92
C VAL A 493 -17.13 5.61 20.68
N VAL A 494 -17.36 4.47 21.34
CA VAL A 494 -16.54 3.25 21.16
C VAL A 494 -16.65 2.72 19.74
N GLY A 495 -17.87 2.67 19.18
CA GLY A 495 -18.10 2.27 17.79
C GLY A 495 -17.46 3.22 16.78
N PHE A 496 -17.59 4.53 16.99
CA PHE A 496 -16.96 5.55 16.17
C PHE A 496 -15.44 5.47 16.23
N TYR A 497 -14.86 5.38 17.43
CA TYR A 497 -13.43 5.18 17.65
C TYR A 497 -12.92 3.90 16.98
N TYR A 498 -13.68 2.81 17.04
CA TYR A 498 -13.34 1.57 16.35
C TYR A 498 -13.28 1.77 14.83
N ILE A 499 -14.28 2.43 14.23
CA ILE A 499 -14.36 2.70 12.79
C ILE A 499 -13.23 3.63 12.35
N THR A 500 -12.95 4.71 13.07
CA THR A 500 -11.84 5.62 12.73
C THR A 500 -10.49 4.93 12.86
N ARG A 501 -10.33 4.02 13.83
CA ARG A 501 -9.12 3.18 14.02
C ARG A 501 -9.06 1.96 13.09
N THR A 502 -10.01 1.75 12.17
CA THR A 502 -9.84 0.79 11.07
C THR A 502 -9.01 1.34 9.90
N GLY A 503 -8.59 2.61 9.95
CA GLY A 503 -7.68 3.23 8.98
C GLY A 503 -6.19 3.11 9.33
N ASN A 504 -5.32 3.45 8.38
CA ASN A 504 -3.86 3.23 8.42
C ASN A 504 -3.04 4.24 9.25
N SER A 505 -3.66 5.18 9.97
CA SER A 505 -2.97 6.38 10.47
C SER A 505 -3.28 6.74 11.93
N ALA A 506 -3.62 5.75 12.77
CA ALA A 506 -3.84 6.00 14.20
C ALA A 506 -2.53 5.85 15.01
N ASN A 507 -2.22 6.85 15.85
CA ASN A 507 -1.12 6.79 16.81
C ASN A 507 -1.32 5.63 17.80
N VAL A 508 -0.28 4.84 18.00
CA VAL A 508 -0.26 3.65 18.85
C VAL A 508 0.61 3.96 20.06
N SER A 509 0.24 3.49 21.25
CA SER A 509 1.08 3.61 22.44
C SER A 509 2.41 2.85 22.25
N GLU A 510 3.50 3.40 22.79
CA GLU A 510 4.83 2.76 22.75
C GLU A 510 4.83 1.32 23.31
N MET A 511 4.07 1.06 24.38
CA MET A 511 3.93 -0.28 24.94
C MET A 511 3.22 -1.25 23.98
N GLU A 512 2.21 -0.77 23.26
CA GLU A 512 1.53 -1.55 22.22
C GLU A 512 2.50 -1.83 21.06
N MET A 513 3.37 -0.87 20.68
CA MET A 513 4.41 -1.07 19.67
C MET A 513 5.48 -2.08 20.09
N MET A 514 5.91 -2.08 21.36
CA MET A 514 6.87 -3.06 21.88
C MET A 514 6.31 -4.48 21.85
N ILE A 515 5.07 -4.69 22.33
CA ILE A 515 4.41 -6.02 22.28
C ILE A 515 4.28 -6.48 20.83
N ARG A 516 3.91 -5.54 19.96
CA ARG A 516 3.77 -5.75 18.52
C ARG A 516 5.10 -6.19 17.86
N SER A 517 6.21 -5.54 18.19
CA SER A 517 7.55 -5.88 17.68
C SER A 517 7.99 -7.26 18.20
N LYS A 518 7.83 -7.54 19.49
CA LYS A 518 8.15 -8.88 20.06
C LYS A 518 7.32 -10.01 19.44
N LEU A 519 6.03 -9.79 19.20
CA LEU A 519 5.19 -10.77 18.52
C LEU A 519 5.66 -11.04 17.08
N GLU A 520 6.22 -10.03 16.41
CA GLU A 520 6.73 -10.17 15.04
C GLU A 520 8.09 -10.86 14.99
N GLU A 521 8.93 -10.64 16.01
CA GLU A 521 10.18 -11.37 16.18
C GLU A 521 9.92 -12.87 16.41
N TRP A 522 8.95 -13.22 17.27
CA TRP A 522 8.58 -14.61 17.55
C TRP A 522 7.77 -15.27 16.43
N LEU A 523 6.85 -14.51 15.83
CA LEU A 523 5.98 -14.96 14.76
C LEU A 523 6.33 -14.15 13.52
N TYR A 524 7.00 -14.78 12.55
CA TYR A 524 7.45 -14.18 11.27
C TYR A 524 6.50 -13.13 10.64
N VAL A 525 5.18 -13.26 10.87
CA VAL A 525 4.18 -12.23 10.60
C VAL A 525 3.31 -12.01 11.84
N ARG A 526 3.06 -10.75 12.19
CA ARG A 526 2.22 -10.39 13.35
C ARG A 526 0.75 -10.78 13.14
N PRO A 527 0.10 -11.49 14.09
CA PRO A 527 -1.34 -11.74 14.05
C PRO A 527 -2.16 -10.47 14.33
N ARG A 528 -3.36 -10.37 13.76
CA ARG A 528 -4.25 -9.22 13.98
C ARG A 528 -4.86 -9.31 15.38
N THR A 529 -4.52 -8.36 16.26
CA THR A 529 -4.97 -8.31 17.66
C THR A 529 -6.48 -8.42 17.82
N LYS A 530 -7.25 -7.78 16.93
CA LYS A 530 -8.72 -7.83 16.93
C LYS A 530 -9.29 -9.23 16.68
N GLU A 531 -8.59 -10.09 15.93
CA GLU A 531 -9.03 -11.45 15.62
C GLU A 531 -8.86 -12.38 16.82
N PHE A 532 -7.65 -12.41 17.40
CA PHE A 532 -7.32 -13.37 18.45
C PHE A 532 -7.65 -12.91 19.87
N LEU A 533 -7.74 -11.60 20.15
CA LEU A 533 -8.12 -11.10 21.47
C LEU A 533 -9.62 -10.87 21.64
N ILE A 534 -10.32 -10.53 20.55
CA ILE A 534 -11.74 -10.14 20.60
C ILE A 534 -12.59 -11.10 19.76
N GLY A 535 -12.43 -11.10 18.44
CA GLY A 535 -13.31 -11.81 17.52
C GLY A 535 -13.53 -13.29 17.85
N PHE A 536 -12.50 -14.12 17.68
CA PHE A 536 -12.64 -15.57 17.88
C PHE A 536 -12.95 -15.98 19.33
N PRO A 537 -12.31 -15.38 20.36
CA PRO A 537 -12.66 -15.72 21.74
C PRO A 537 -14.12 -15.43 22.10
N PHE A 538 -14.65 -14.27 21.70
CA PHE A 538 -16.04 -13.92 21.96
C PHE A 538 -17.03 -14.76 21.14
N TYR A 539 -16.68 -15.15 19.91
CA TYR A 539 -17.51 -16.03 19.12
C TYR A 539 -17.59 -17.45 19.71
N LEU A 540 -16.46 -18.04 20.12
CA LEU A 540 -16.42 -19.37 20.75
C LEU A 540 -17.21 -19.40 22.06
N SER A 541 -16.97 -18.40 22.92
CA SER A 541 -17.72 -18.27 24.17
C SER A 541 -19.19 -17.99 23.94
N ALA A 542 -19.56 -17.22 22.90
CA ALA A 542 -20.96 -17.00 22.57
C ALA A 542 -21.71 -18.29 22.21
N ILE A 543 -21.12 -19.18 21.41
CA ILE A 543 -21.73 -20.48 21.06
C ILE A 543 -21.91 -21.35 22.30
N TYR A 544 -20.97 -21.32 23.24
CA TYR A 544 -21.12 -22.03 24.51
C TYR A 544 -22.26 -21.44 25.35
N VAL A 545 -22.19 -20.12 25.60
CA VAL A 545 -23.07 -19.39 26.53
C VAL A 545 -24.51 -19.35 26.02
N ILE A 546 -24.76 -19.33 24.71
CA ILE A 546 -26.13 -19.24 24.17
C ILE A 546 -27.02 -20.41 24.59
N SER A 547 -26.42 -21.57 24.93
CA SER A 547 -27.12 -22.74 25.45
C SER A 547 -27.58 -22.57 26.91
N THR A 548 -26.89 -21.74 27.69
CA THR A 548 -27.18 -21.46 29.11
C THR A 548 -27.92 -20.14 29.30
N ASN A 549 -27.36 -19.04 28.77
CA ASN A 549 -27.95 -17.71 28.80
C ASN A 549 -28.02 -17.13 27.37
N ARG A 550 -29.24 -17.18 26.80
CA ARG A 550 -29.49 -16.75 25.43
C ARG A 550 -29.19 -15.27 25.19
N LEU A 551 -29.43 -14.39 26.17
CA LEU A 551 -29.18 -12.96 26.03
C LEU A 551 -27.68 -12.66 25.99
N LEU A 552 -26.92 -13.21 26.94
CA LEU A 552 -25.48 -13.00 27.01
C LEU A 552 -24.78 -13.60 25.79
N GLY A 553 -25.18 -14.80 25.35
CA GLY A 553 -24.65 -15.41 24.13
C GLY A 553 -24.90 -14.54 22.89
N LYS A 554 -26.12 -13.99 22.72
CA LYS A 554 -26.42 -13.05 21.62
C LYS A 554 -25.55 -11.79 21.69
N LEU A 555 -25.32 -11.22 22.88
CA LEU A 555 -24.48 -10.02 23.05
C LEU A 555 -23.02 -10.31 22.68
N MET A 556 -22.48 -11.47 23.05
CA MET A 556 -21.10 -11.87 22.74
C MET A 556 -20.88 -12.16 21.23
N LEU A 557 -21.93 -12.47 20.46
CA LEU A 557 -21.81 -12.64 19.01
C LEU A 557 -21.50 -11.34 18.24
N ILE A 558 -21.89 -10.19 18.78
CA ILE A 558 -21.62 -8.88 18.15
C ILE A 558 -20.11 -8.60 18.06
N PRO A 559 -19.32 -8.69 19.15
CA PRO A 559 -17.87 -8.67 19.03
C PRO A 559 -17.32 -9.95 18.38
N GLY A 560 -18.02 -11.08 18.49
CA GLY A 560 -17.62 -12.34 17.88
C GLY A 560 -17.49 -12.31 16.35
N ILE A 561 -18.45 -11.67 15.65
CA ILE A 561 -18.40 -11.58 14.18
C ILE A 561 -17.18 -10.80 13.68
N ILE A 562 -16.62 -9.88 14.49
CA ILE A 562 -15.43 -9.09 14.15
C ILE A 562 -14.25 -9.98 13.75
N GLY A 563 -14.13 -11.19 14.32
CA GLY A 563 -13.11 -12.15 13.92
C GLY A 563 -13.20 -12.48 12.43
N PHE A 564 -14.37 -12.92 11.96
CA PHE A 564 -14.61 -13.23 10.55
C PHE A 564 -14.52 -12.02 9.63
N LEU A 565 -14.96 -10.84 10.10
CA LEU A 565 -14.85 -9.58 9.35
C LEU A 565 -13.39 -9.17 9.15
N SER A 566 -12.57 -9.31 10.19
CA SER A 566 -11.14 -9.02 10.13
C SER A 566 -10.38 -10.00 9.25
N VAL A 567 -10.74 -11.29 9.28
CA VAL A 567 -10.19 -12.27 8.33
C VAL A 567 -10.59 -11.91 6.90
N MET A 568 -11.86 -11.66 6.61
CA MET A 568 -12.28 -11.21 5.27
C MET A 568 -11.50 -9.96 4.83
N ASN A 569 -11.38 -8.98 5.72
CA ASN A 569 -10.63 -7.76 5.43
C ASN A 569 -9.14 -8.02 5.16
N THR A 570 -8.54 -8.98 5.85
CA THR A 570 -7.15 -9.42 5.62
C THR A 570 -6.92 -9.76 4.16
N PHE A 571 -7.84 -10.52 3.55
CA PHE A 571 -7.73 -10.97 2.16
C PHE A 571 -8.27 -9.96 1.14
N THR A 572 -9.02 -8.93 1.55
CA THR A 572 -9.38 -7.82 0.64
C THR A 572 -8.24 -6.82 0.40
N HIS A 573 -7.18 -6.86 1.22
CA HIS A 573 -5.95 -6.12 0.96
C HIS A 573 -5.07 -6.89 -0.04
N ILE A 574 -5.52 -6.91 -1.30
CA ILE A 574 -4.96 -7.76 -2.36
C ILE A 574 -3.46 -7.50 -2.63
N HIS A 575 -2.95 -6.31 -2.32
CA HIS A 575 -1.53 -5.99 -2.48
C HIS A 575 -0.61 -6.70 -1.46
N ILE A 576 -1.16 -7.25 -0.38
CA ILE A 576 -0.44 -8.06 0.60
C ILE A 576 -0.27 -9.47 0.02
N PRO A 577 0.94 -10.06 0.03
CA PRO A 577 1.14 -11.41 -0.47
C PRO A 577 0.20 -12.43 0.20
N LEU A 578 -0.35 -13.35 -0.57
CA LEU A 578 -1.36 -14.29 -0.13
C LEU A 578 -0.83 -15.18 1.02
N HIS A 579 0.43 -15.60 0.94
CA HIS A 579 1.08 -16.42 1.96
C HIS A 579 1.20 -15.69 3.32
N ILE A 580 1.50 -14.38 3.29
CA ILE A 580 1.56 -13.54 4.49
C ILE A 580 0.18 -13.40 5.12
N SER A 581 -0.85 -13.18 4.29
CA SER A 581 -2.24 -13.11 4.74
C SER A 581 -2.72 -14.43 5.38
N LEU A 582 -2.41 -15.58 4.75
CA LEU A 582 -2.72 -16.90 5.31
C LEU A 582 -2.01 -17.15 6.64
N LEU A 583 -0.70 -16.88 6.73
CA LEU A 583 0.08 -17.12 7.95
C LEU A 583 -0.47 -16.30 9.13
N ARG A 584 -0.74 -15.02 8.88
CA ARG A 584 -1.34 -14.10 9.85
C ARG A 584 -2.68 -14.64 10.37
N THR A 585 -3.56 -15.07 9.47
CA THR A 585 -4.87 -15.62 9.83
C THR A 585 -4.73 -16.94 10.60
N THR A 586 -3.81 -17.82 10.22
CA THR A 586 -3.55 -19.08 10.92
C THR A 586 -3.12 -18.84 12.36
N TYR A 587 -2.19 -17.91 12.60
CA TYR A 587 -1.78 -17.51 13.96
C TYR A 587 -2.96 -16.92 14.74
N SER A 588 -3.74 -16.02 14.13
CA SER A 588 -4.92 -15.43 14.77
C SER A 588 -5.95 -16.50 15.18
N ILE A 589 -6.21 -17.49 14.31
CA ILE A 589 -7.16 -18.57 14.57
C ILE A 589 -6.66 -19.45 15.73
N GLY A 590 -5.39 -19.86 15.69
CA GLY A 590 -4.80 -20.73 16.72
C GLY A 590 -4.79 -20.08 18.11
N ILE A 591 -4.24 -18.86 18.20
CA ILE A 591 -4.18 -18.11 19.47
C ILE A 591 -5.59 -17.76 19.94
N GLY A 592 -6.47 -17.30 19.03
CA GLY A 592 -7.85 -16.93 19.36
C GLY A 592 -8.68 -18.12 19.84
N TYR A 593 -8.43 -19.31 19.30
CA TYR A 593 -9.07 -20.55 19.76
C TYR A 593 -8.66 -20.90 21.19
N LEU A 594 -7.36 -20.84 21.53
CA LEU A 594 -6.86 -21.10 22.87
C LEU A 594 -7.44 -20.11 23.90
N ILE A 595 -7.46 -18.82 23.58
CA ILE A 595 -8.05 -17.78 24.45
C ILE A 595 -9.57 -17.99 24.59
N GLY A 596 -10.26 -18.37 23.51
CA GLY A 596 -11.69 -18.70 23.55
C GLY A 596 -12.01 -19.88 24.47
N LEU A 597 -11.20 -20.94 24.43
CA LEU A 597 -11.34 -22.06 25.37
C LEU A 597 -11.13 -21.62 26.81
N LEU A 598 -10.13 -20.76 27.07
CA LEU A 598 -9.88 -20.19 28.39
C LEU A 598 -11.07 -19.36 28.89
N LEU A 599 -11.69 -18.53 28.04
CA LEU A 599 -12.90 -17.79 28.39
C LEU A 599 -14.09 -18.71 28.73
N ILE A 600 -14.26 -19.80 27.98
CA ILE A 600 -15.29 -20.81 28.27
C ILE A 600 -15.04 -21.46 29.64
N LEU A 601 -13.79 -21.81 29.97
CA LEU A 601 -13.42 -22.37 31.26
C LEU A 601 -13.69 -21.40 32.42
N ILE A 602 -13.34 -20.13 32.25
CA ILE A 602 -13.63 -19.08 33.23
C ILE A 602 -15.13 -18.96 33.43
N TYR A 603 -15.92 -18.85 32.35
CA TYR A 603 -17.37 -18.75 32.43
C TYR A 603 -18.00 -19.96 33.12
N ARG A 604 -17.54 -21.18 32.79
CA ARG A 604 -18.04 -22.42 33.43
C ARG A 604 -17.80 -22.44 34.95
N LYS A 605 -16.67 -21.88 35.41
CA LYS A 605 -16.36 -21.79 36.85
C LYS A 605 -17.09 -20.63 37.55
N SER A 606 -17.25 -19.49 36.88
CA SER A 606 -17.81 -18.28 37.49
C SER A 606 -19.33 -18.21 37.44
N ALA A 607 -19.97 -18.73 36.39
CA ALA A 607 -21.42 -18.75 36.23
C ALA A 607 -22.18 -19.31 37.46
N PRO A 608 -21.83 -20.49 38.01
CA PRO A 608 -22.53 -21.01 39.19
C PRO A 608 -22.32 -20.17 40.45
N PHE A 609 -21.18 -19.47 40.56
CA PHE A 609 -20.90 -18.58 41.71
C PHE A 609 -21.72 -17.30 41.65
N ILE A 610 -21.82 -16.70 40.45
CA ILE A 610 -22.60 -15.48 40.21
C ILE A 610 -24.10 -15.74 40.36
N GLU A 611 -24.59 -16.87 39.84
CA GLU A 611 -26.00 -17.26 39.95
C GLU A 611 -26.41 -17.49 41.41
N ASN A 612 -25.55 -18.13 42.22
CA ASN A 612 -25.77 -18.28 43.66
C ASN A 612 -25.73 -16.95 44.43
N TYR A 613 -24.87 -16.02 44.03
CA TYR A 613 -24.78 -14.70 44.68
C TYR A 613 -25.98 -13.81 44.35
N TYR A 614 -26.47 -13.81 43.11
CA TYR A 614 -27.67 -13.06 42.73
C TYR A 614 -28.96 -13.66 43.28
N ARG A 615 -29.07 -15.00 43.35
CA ARG A 615 -30.23 -15.65 44.01
C ARG A 615 -30.37 -15.20 45.47
N LYS A 616 -29.26 -15.12 46.22
CA LYS A 616 -29.24 -14.65 47.62
C LYS A 616 -29.64 -13.18 47.84
N ARG A 617 -29.68 -12.35 46.78
CA ARG A 617 -29.99 -10.91 46.88
C ARG A 617 -31.40 -10.55 46.42
N TRP A 618 -32.12 -11.51 45.83
CA TRP A 618 -33.47 -11.34 45.26
C TRP A 618 -34.49 -12.38 45.76
N THR A 619 -34.07 -13.28 46.66
CA THR A 619 -34.94 -13.92 47.66
C THR A 619 -34.74 -13.21 48.98
#